data_AF-D1QU92-F1
#
_entry.id   AF-D1QU92-F1
#
_cell.length_a   1.000
_cell.length_b   1.000
_cell.length_c   1.000
_cell.angle_alpha   90.00
_cell.angle_beta   90.00
_cell.angle_gamma   90.00
#
_symmetry.space_group_name_H-M   'P 1'
#
loop_
_entity.id
_entity.type
_entity.pdbx_description
1 polymer ?
#
loop_
_entity_poly.entity_id
_entity_poly.type
_entity_poly.pdbx_seq_one_letter_code
_entity_poly.pdbx_strand_id
1 'polypeptide(L)'
;MRKFVIFLMIMPMFVFGSCKTDDSTRTKFPWIPSIAAPRHYPVQIKYAFVDFGTKDRRIPVYESSVGGGIGQPGSEVDYVDFNEKGGRDMPTAVHLLWLSYAERKFYQLDAELSENTKERMLKMFRKPYYMSDDNEHCRYFNLVITMLPWW
;
A
#
# COMPACT_ATOMS: atom_id res chain seq x y z
N MET A 1 36.75 28.57 -56.66
CA MET A 1 35.36 29.07 -56.66
C MET A 1 34.66 28.64 -55.39
N ARG A 2 34.22 29.67 -54.65
CA ARG A 2 33.28 29.81 -53.54
C ARG A 2 32.22 28.69 -53.29
N LYS A 3 32.24 28.15 -52.05
CA LYS A 3 31.14 27.73 -51.13
C LYS A 3 30.22 26.59 -51.63
N PHE A 4 29.85 25.58 -50.81
CA PHE A 4 28.82 25.68 -49.77
C PHE A 4 29.00 24.63 -48.66
N VAL A 5 29.00 25.11 -47.42
CA VAL A 5 28.71 24.34 -46.21
C VAL A 5 27.18 24.25 -46.10
N ILE A 6 26.63 23.05 -45.91
CA ILE A 6 25.23 22.86 -45.47
C ILE A 6 25.24 22.06 -44.17
N PHE A 7 24.99 22.80 -43.09
CA PHE A 7 24.58 22.29 -41.79
C PHE A 7 23.07 21.98 -41.88
N LEU A 8 22.64 20.76 -41.56
CA LEU A 8 21.25 20.38 -41.33
C LEU A 8 21.23 19.58 -40.02
N MET A 9 21.27 20.27 -38.88
CA MET A 9 20.09 20.64 -38.07
C MET A 9 19.09 19.49 -37.80
N ILE A 10 19.23 18.94 -36.59
CA ILE A 10 18.19 18.64 -35.60
C ILE A 10 16.93 17.89 -36.05
N MET A 11 16.80 16.65 -35.55
CA MET A 11 15.51 16.09 -35.17
C MET A 11 15.70 15.40 -33.82
N PRO A 12 15.41 16.04 -32.67
CA PRO A 12 15.27 15.29 -31.45
C PRO A 12 13.96 14.54 -31.64
N MET A 13 14.02 13.22 -31.83
CA MET A 13 12.86 12.40 -31.58
C MET A 13 12.52 12.57 -30.10
N PHE A 14 11.67 13.55 -29.83
CA PHE A 14 10.84 13.61 -28.65
C PHE A 14 9.96 12.37 -28.68
N VAL A 15 10.48 11.26 -28.19
CA VAL A 15 9.64 10.14 -27.80
C VAL A 15 9.04 10.52 -26.46
N PHE A 16 7.98 11.34 -26.49
CA PHE A 16 7.03 11.40 -25.39
C PHE A 16 6.28 10.06 -25.38
N GLY A 17 6.94 9.03 -24.85
CA GLY A 17 6.27 7.82 -24.43
C GLY A 17 5.43 8.14 -23.20
N SER A 18 4.20 8.62 -23.38
CA SER A 18 3.19 8.56 -22.33
C SER A 18 2.86 7.08 -22.11
N CYS A 19 3.63 6.44 -21.23
CA CYS A 19 3.45 5.04 -20.88
C CYS A 19 2.22 4.94 -19.96
N LYS A 20 1.02 4.94 -20.55
CA LYS A 20 -0.17 4.42 -19.86
C LYS A 20 -0.07 2.90 -19.89
N THR A 21 0.71 2.33 -18.97
CA THR A 21 0.79 0.88 -18.81
C THR A 21 -0.58 0.36 -18.35
N ASP A 22 -1.21 -0.46 -19.19
CA ASP A 22 -2.41 -1.23 -18.82
C ASP A 22 -2.00 -2.31 -17.81
N ASP A 23 -2.27 -2.05 -16.54
CA ASP A 23 -1.94 -2.94 -15.42
C ASP A 23 -3.08 -3.93 -15.11
N SER A 24 -4.06 -4.12 -16.00
CA SER A 24 -5.20 -5.03 -15.79
C SER A 24 -4.79 -6.48 -15.50
N THR A 25 -3.61 -6.91 -15.95
CA THR A 25 -3.05 -8.25 -15.73
C THR A 25 -2.11 -8.34 -14.52
N ARG A 26 -1.74 -7.20 -13.91
CA ARG A 26 -0.77 -7.13 -12.81
C ARG A 26 -1.30 -7.84 -11.57
N THR A 27 -0.47 -8.66 -10.93
CA THR A 27 -0.84 -9.43 -9.72
C THR A 27 0.01 -9.11 -8.49
N LYS A 28 1.14 -8.41 -8.68
CA LYS A 28 2.08 -8.05 -7.61
C LYS A 28 2.22 -6.54 -7.47
N PHE A 29 2.23 -6.04 -6.24
CA PHE A 29 2.23 -4.60 -5.95
C PHE A 29 3.15 -4.26 -4.77
N PRO A 30 3.79 -3.07 -4.77
CA PRO A 30 4.66 -2.64 -3.68
C PRO A 30 3.82 -2.02 -2.55
N TRP A 31 3.09 -2.86 -1.81
CA TRP A 31 2.24 -2.41 -0.71
C TRP A 31 2.87 -2.63 0.65
N ILE A 32 2.61 -1.78 1.65
CA ILE A 32 3.09 -1.91 3.04
C ILE A 32 1.88 -1.98 3.99
N PRO A 33 1.84 -2.93 4.93
CA PRO A 33 0.79 -2.95 5.94
C PRO A 33 1.06 -1.89 7.02
N SER A 34 0.01 -1.21 7.43
CA SER A 34 0.03 -0.23 8.51
C SER A 34 -1.23 -0.39 9.35
N ILE A 35 -1.20 0.16 10.54
CA ILE A 35 -2.30 0.06 11.51
C ILE A 35 -2.79 1.45 11.88
N ALA A 36 -4.08 1.54 12.21
CA ALA A 36 -4.74 2.78 12.58
C ALA A 36 -5.78 2.54 13.68
N ALA A 37 -6.11 3.59 14.42
CA ALA A 37 -7.24 3.57 15.35
C ALA A 37 -7.88 4.96 15.44
N PRO A 38 -9.19 5.06 15.73
CA PRO A 38 -9.87 6.32 15.96
C PRO A 38 -9.20 7.17 17.05
N ARG A 39 -9.28 8.50 16.93
CA ARG A 39 -8.61 9.45 17.85
C ARG A 39 -8.98 9.28 19.32
N HIS A 40 -10.21 8.89 19.59
CA HIS A 40 -10.72 8.69 20.95
C HIS A 40 -10.78 7.21 21.35
N TYR A 41 -10.11 6.35 20.59
CA TYR A 41 -9.98 4.92 20.85
C TYR A 41 -8.50 4.51 20.71
N PRO A 42 -7.61 4.98 21.59
CA PRO A 42 -6.21 4.62 21.52
C PRO A 42 -6.04 3.12 21.79
N VAL A 43 -5.13 2.50 21.05
CA VAL A 43 -4.79 1.08 21.18
C VAL A 43 -3.28 0.90 21.22
N GLN A 44 -2.84 -0.16 21.91
CA GLN A 44 -1.45 -0.61 21.87
C GLN A 44 -1.39 -1.98 21.20
N ILE A 45 -0.59 -2.08 20.13
CA ILE A 45 -0.35 -3.37 19.49
C ILE A 45 0.57 -4.22 20.35
N LYS A 46 0.32 -5.53 20.36
CA LYS A 46 1.26 -6.54 20.88
C LYS A 46 1.95 -7.29 19.76
N TYR A 47 1.19 -7.67 18.75
CA TYR A 47 1.75 -8.11 17.47
C TYR A 47 0.75 -7.85 16.35
N ALA A 48 1.29 -7.74 15.13
CA ALA A 48 0.52 -7.56 13.92
C ALA A 48 1.28 -8.19 12.75
N PHE A 49 0.64 -9.07 11.99
CA PHE A 49 1.19 -9.69 10.79
C PHE A 49 0.15 -9.69 9.68
N VAL A 50 0.62 -9.52 8.45
CA VAL A 50 -0.19 -9.70 7.24
C VAL A 50 0.44 -10.78 6.40
N ASP A 51 -0.30 -11.87 6.17
CA ASP A 51 0.11 -12.94 5.28
C ASP A 51 -0.16 -12.53 3.82
N PHE A 52 0.63 -13.04 2.88
CA PHE A 52 0.48 -12.72 1.45
C PHE A 52 0.93 -13.86 0.54
N GLY A 53 0.30 -14.00 -0.64
CA GLY A 53 0.65 -15.06 -1.58
C GLY A 53 0.39 -16.48 -1.02
N THR A 54 1.41 -17.33 -1.04
CA THR A 54 1.33 -18.70 -0.50
C THR A 54 1.44 -18.73 1.02
N LYS A 55 1.00 -19.84 1.65
CA LYS A 55 1.19 -20.06 3.10
C LYS A 55 2.66 -19.81 3.50
N ASP A 56 2.85 -19.27 4.70
CA ASP A 56 4.12 -18.98 5.38
C ASP A 56 4.87 -17.70 4.99
N ARG A 57 4.36 -16.89 4.05
CA ARG A 57 4.90 -15.53 3.82
C ARG A 57 4.11 -14.50 4.59
N ARG A 58 4.79 -13.72 5.44
CA ARG A 58 4.17 -12.66 6.25
C ARG A 58 5.02 -11.43 6.40
N ILE A 59 4.37 -10.30 6.64
CA ILE A 59 5.01 -9.02 6.91
C ILE A 59 4.61 -8.58 8.31
N PRO A 60 5.58 -8.36 9.21
CA PRO A 60 5.27 -7.77 10.50
C PRO A 60 4.88 -6.30 10.33
N VAL A 61 3.88 -5.86 11.10
CA VAL A 61 3.66 -4.43 11.35
C VAL A 61 4.31 -4.11 12.67
N TYR A 62 5.10 -3.04 12.70
CA TYR A 62 5.88 -2.67 13.89
C TYR A 62 4.97 -2.37 15.09
N GLU A 63 5.46 -2.72 16.28
CA GLU A 63 4.76 -2.39 17.52
C GLU A 63 4.63 -0.87 17.64
N SER A 64 3.41 -0.39 17.84
CA SER A 64 3.11 1.03 17.97
C SER A 64 1.86 1.25 18.82
N SER A 65 1.79 2.43 19.42
CA SER A 65 0.56 2.98 19.98
C SER A 65 -0.08 3.87 18.92
N VAL A 66 -1.33 3.58 18.55
CA VAL A 66 -2.03 4.30 17.49
C VAL A 66 -3.34 4.89 17.97
N GLY A 67 -3.67 6.04 17.39
CA GLY A 67 -4.85 6.86 17.73
C GLY A 67 -4.90 8.13 16.87
N GLY A 68 -4.37 8.08 15.64
CA GLY A 68 -4.30 9.24 14.74
C GLY A 68 -5.63 9.55 14.05
N GLY A 69 -6.52 8.57 13.95
CA GLY A 69 -7.76 8.64 13.18
C GLY A 69 -7.98 7.38 12.32
N ILE A 70 -9.21 7.24 11.80
CA ILE A 70 -9.56 6.15 10.88
C ILE A 70 -8.77 6.31 9.59
N GLY A 71 -8.13 5.24 9.13
CA GLY A 71 -7.35 5.25 7.90
C GLY A 71 -6.03 6.02 7.97
N GLN A 72 -5.70 6.65 9.11
CA GLN A 72 -4.42 7.35 9.29
C GLN A 72 -3.33 6.32 9.66
N PRO A 73 -2.35 6.07 8.79
CA PRO A 73 -1.29 5.11 9.08
C PRO A 73 -0.48 5.58 10.31
N GLY A 74 -0.33 4.70 11.30
CA GLY A 74 0.37 4.97 12.56
C GLY A 74 1.62 4.10 12.80
N SER A 75 1.90 3.16 11.89
CA SER A 75 3.07 2.29 11.92
C SER A 75 3.64 2.18 10.51
N GLU A 76 4.32 3.22 10.04
CA GLU A 76 5.03 3.19 8.76
C GLU A 76 6.49 2.77 9.00
N VAL A 77 6.98 1.82 8.20
CA VAL A 77 8.38 1.42 8.16
C VAL A 77 8.97 1.90 6.84
N ASP A 78 10.19 2.44 6.90
CA ASP A 78 10.90 2.99 5.75
C ASP A 78 11.18 1.91 4.67
N TYR A 79 11.19 2.36 3.42
CA TYR A 79 11.03 1.63 2.16
C TYR A 79 12.18 0.68 1.77
N VAL A 80 13.25 0.62 2.57
CA VAL A 80 14.56 0.09 2.14
C VAL A 80 14.53 -1.42 1.88
N ASP A 81 13.73 -2.18 2.64
CA ASP A 81 13.65 -3.65 2.51
C ASP A 81 12.55 -4.15 1.55
N PHE A 82 11.65 -3.29 1.08
CA PHE A 82 10.49 -3.70 0.28
C PHE A 82 10.69 -3.58 -1.24
N ASN A 83 11.93 -3.34 -1.66
CA ASN A 83 12.35 -3.18 -3.05
C ASN A 83 12.49 -4.53 -3.80
N GLU A 84 11.59 -5.49 -3.54
CA GLU A 84 11.42 -6.64 -4.44
C GLU A 84 10.99 -6.07 -5.80
N LYS A 85 11.90 -6.04 -6.77
CA LYS A 85 11.65 -5.52 -8.12
C LYS A 85 10.36 -6.15 -8.70
N GLY A 86 9.27 -5.38 -8.70
CA GLY A 86 7.94 -5.82 -9.18
C GLY A 86 6.82 -5.82 -8.13
N GLY A 87 7.16 -5.72 -6.83
CA GLY A 87 6.22 -5.81 -5.72
C GLY A 87 5.91 -7.26 -5.32
N ARG A 88 4.93 -7.42 -4.42
CA ARG A 88 4.58 -8.69 -3.79
C ARG A 88 3.12 -9.07 -4.00
N ASP A 89 2.81 -10.34 -3.80
CA ASP A 89 1.45 -10.87 -3.95
C ASP A 89 0.46 -10.16 -3.02
N MET A 90 -0.83 -10.26 -3.34
CA MET A 90 -1.87 -9.60 -2.54
C MET A 90 -1.97 -10.19 -1.13
N PRO A 91 -2.39 -9.40 -0.13
CA PRO A 91 -2.66 -9.87 1.21
C PRO A 91 -3.71 -10.98 1.24
N THR A 92 -3.52 -11.96 2.12
CA THR A 92 -4.39 -13.14 2.24
C THR A 92 -4.99 -13.30 3.63
N ALA A 93 -4.30 -12.91 4.69
CA ALA A 93 -4.79 -13.00 6.06
C ALA A 93 -4.20 -11.89 6.95
N VAL A 94 -4.88 -11.61 8.05
CA VAL A 94 -4.46 -10.63 9.07
C VAL A 94 -4.46 -11.28 10.44
N HIS A 95 -3.35 -11.12 11.15
CA HIS A 95 -3.12 -11.61 12.51
C HIS A 95 -2.78 -10.44 13.41
N LEU A 96 -3.58 -10.16 14.43
CA LEU A 96 -3.44 -8.97 15.26
C LEU A 96 -3.81 -9.28 16.71
N LEU A 97 -3.03 -8.76 17.65
CA LEU A 97 -3.38 -8.70 19.06
C LEU A 97 -3.16 -7.27 19.54
N TRP A 98 -4.18 -6.65 20.13
CA TRP A 98 -4.08 -5.28 20.65
C TRP A 98 -4.76 -5.14 22.01
N LEU A 99 -4.26 -4.20 22.80
CA LEU A 99 -4.89 -3.69 24.02
C LEU A 99 -5.72 -2.46 23.66
N SER A 100 -7.01 -2.48 23.99
CA SER A 100 -7.86 -1.29 23.99
C SER A 100 -7.75 -0.58 25.34
N TYR A 101 -7.28 0.67 25.35
CA TYR A 101 -7.26 1.46 26.59
C TYR A 101 -8.67 1.86 27.04
N ALA A 102 -9.58 2.07 26.08
CA ALA A 102 -10.96 2.45 26.37
C ALA A 102 -11.73 1.32 27.09
N GLU A 103 -11.50 0.07 26.68
CA GLU A 103 -12.23 -1.09 27.23
C GLU A 103 -11.40 -1.92 28.21
N ARG A 104 -10.13 -1.56 28.41
CA ARG A 104 -9.17 -2.20 29.34
C ARG A 104 -9.05 -3.72 29.13
N LYS A 105 -9.07 -4.16 27.87
CA LYS A 105 -8.98 -5.58 27.52
C LYS A 105 -8.24 -5.81 26.21
N PHE A 106 -7.78 -7.03 26.04
CA PHE A 106 -7.15 -7.50 24.82
C PHE A 106 -8.20 -7.95 23.81
N TYR A 107 -7.89 -7.70 22.54
CA TYR A 107 -8.62 -8.21 21.39
C TYR A 107 -7.66 -8.90 20.45
N GLN A 108 -8.13 -9.98 19.86
CA GLN A 108 -7.38 -10.75 18.86
C GLN A 108 -8.20 -10.83 17.57
N LEU A 109 -7.51 -10.68 16.45
CA LEU A 109 -8.01 -11.01 15.12
C LEU A 109 -7.05 -12.02 14.50
N ASP A 110 -7.58 -13.16 14.10
CA ASP A 110 -6.89 -14.17 13.29
C ASP A 110 -7.90 -14.56 12.22
N ALA A 111 -7.72 -14.00 11.03
CA ALA A 111 -8.72 -14.11 9.97
C ALA A 111 -8.10 -14.11 8.57
N GLU A 112 -8.53 -15.07 7.76
CA GLU A 112 -8.34 -15.04 6.31
C GLU A 112 -9.24 -13.97 5.68
N LEU A 113 -8.70 -13.23 4.71
CA LEU A 113 -9.47 -12.29 3.93
C LEU A 113 -10.41 -13.04 2.98
N SER A 114 -11.69 -12.66 3.01
CA SER A 114 -12.69 -13.23 2.09
C SER A 114 -12.29 -13.04 0.62
N GLU A 115 -12.72 -13.94 -0.26
CA GLU A 115 -12.47 -13.81 -1.71
C GLU A 115 -12.95 -12.46 -2.24
N ASN A 116 -14.13 -11.99 -1.80
CA ASN A 116 -14.64 -10.68 -2.19
C ASN A 116 -13.70 -9.54 -1.78
N THR A 117 -13.13 -9.61 -0.57
CA THR A 117 -12.15 -8.62 -0.10
C THR A 117 -10.90 -8.66 -0.96
N LYS A 118 -10.36 -9.85 -1.24
CA LYS A 118 -9.16 -10.04 -2.06
C LYS A 118 -9.35 -9.52 -3.49
N GLU A 119 -10.49 -9.82 -4.12
CA GLU A 119 -10.84 -9.31 -5.45
C GLU A 119 -10.99 -7.79 -5.47
N ARG A 120 -11.66 -7.20 -4.47
CA ARG A 120 -11.83 -5.74 -4.37
C ARG A 120 -10.49 -5.04 -4.18
N MET A 121 -9.62 -5.57 -3.32
CA MET A 121 -8.27 -5.05 -3.16
C MET A 121 -7.51 -5.12 -4.49
N LEU A 122 -7.46 -6.29 -5.15
CA LEU A 122 -6.76 -6.44 -6.42
C LEU A 122 -7.25 -5.44 -7.47
N LYS A 123 -8.57 -5.24 -7.58
CA LYS A 123 -9.16 -4.24 -8.47
C LYS A 123 -8.73 -2.81 -8.15
N MET A 124 -8.66 -2.45 -6.86
CA MET A 124 -8.18 -1.14 -6.43
C MET A 124 -6.69 -0.95 -6.74
N PHE A 125 -5.85 -1.94 -6.46
CA PHE A 125 -4.41 -1.86 -6.73
C PHE A 125 -4.06 -1.76 -8.23
N ARG A 126 -4.87 -2.39 -9.11
CA ARG A 126 -4.72 -2.27 -10.57
C ARG A 126 -5.15 -0.91 -11.14
N LYS A 127 -6.13 -0.26 -10.50
CA LYS A 127 -6.70 1.00 -10.99
C LYS A 127 -6.02 2.19 -10.30
N PRO A 128 -5.25 3.02 -11.03
CA PRO A 128 -4.73 4.24 -10.44
C PRO A 128 -5.89 5.18 -10.06
N TYR A 129 -5.69 5.94 -8.99
CA TYR A 129 -6.58 7.02 -8.59
C TYR A 129 -5.94 8.36 -8.93
N TYR A 130 -6.77 9.35 -9.22
CA TYR A 130 -6.30 10.69 -9.55
C TYR A 130 -6.14 11.51 -8.27
N MET A 131 -4.95 12.06 -8.06
CA MET A 131 -4.68 13.06 -7.01
C MET A 131 -4.71 14.44 -7.65
N SER A 132 -5.67 15.27 -7.24
CA SER A 132 -5.85 16.62 -7.77
C SER A 132 -4.69 17.55 -7.47
N ASP A 133 -4.10 17.40 -6.28
CA ASP A 133 -3.11 18.33 -5.75
C ASP A 133 -1.80 18.26 -6.54
N ASP A 134 -1.44 17.06 -6.99
CA ASP A 134 -0.22 16.79 -7.77
C ASP A 134 -0.52 16.66 -9.28
N ASN A 135 -1.79 16.66 -9.69
CA ASN A 135 -2.24 16.36 -11.06
C ASN A 135 -1.67 15.03 -11.59
N GLU A 136 -1.59 14.03 -10.71
CA GLU A 136 -0.95 12.74 -10.96
C GLU A 136 -1.89 11.56 -10.74
N HIS A 137 -1.58 10.46 -11.42
CA HIS A 137 -2.25 9.17 -11.22
C HIS A 137 -1.41 8.31 -10.28
N CYS A 138 -1.87 8.22 -9.04
CA CYS A 138 -1.21 7.46 -7.99
C CYS A 138 -1.79 6.05 -7.90
N ARG A 139 -0.99 5.11 -7.40
CA ARG A 139 -1.44 3.75 -7.10
C ARG A 139 -1.50 3.57 -5.59
N TYR A 140 -2.43 2.74 -5.13
CA TYR A 140 -2.44 2.33 -3.73
C TYR A 140 -1.16 1.57 -3.40
N PHE A 141 -0.55 1.89 -2.27
CA PHE A 141 0.66 1.26 -1.76
C PHE A 141 0.60 1.01 -0.24
N ASN A 142 -0.48 1.37 0.43
CA ASN A 142 -0.66 1.14 1.86
C ASN A 142 -1.92 0.31 2.13
N LEU A 143 -1.77 -0.75 2.93
CA LEU A 143 -2.87 -1.52 3.49
C LEU A 143 -3.06 -1.08 4.95
N VAL A 144 -4.09 -0.29 5.23
CA VAL A 144 -4.33 0.22 6.58
C VAL A 144 -5.39 -0.62 7.29
N ILE A 145 -5.01 -1.28 8.39
CA ILE A 145 -5.89 -2.05 9.25
C ILE A 145 -6.34 -1.15 10.40
N THR A 146 -7.61 -0.75 10.40
CA THR A 146 -8.15 0.12 11.45
C THR A 146 -8.83 -0.71 12.54
N MET A 147 -8.36 -0.58 13.78
CA MET A 147 -9.02 -1.16 14.95
C MET A 147 -10.18 -0.27 15.36
N LEU A 148 -11.39 -0.83 15.36
CA LEU A 148 -12.61 -0.11 15.71
C LEU A 148 -13.11 -0.55 17.09
N PRO A 149 -13.83 0.33 17.81
CA PRO A 149 -14.48 -0.03 19.06
C PRO A 149 -15.57 -1.08 18.82
N TRP A 150 -15.85 -1.89 19.85
CA TRP A 150 -17.05 -2.73 19.87
C TRP A 150 -18.19 -1.94 20.54
N TRP A 151 -19.35 -1.84 19.88
CA TRP A 151 -20.60 -1.31 20.44
C TRP A 151 -21.66 -2.40 20.48
#